data_AF-A0A9E0A2C5-F1
#
_entry.id   AF-A0A9E0A2C5-F1
#
_cell.length_a   1.000
_cell.length_b   1.000
_cell.length_c   1.000
_cell.angle_alpha   90.00
_cell.angle_beta   90.00
_cell.angle_gamma   90.00
#
_symmetry.space_group_name_H-M   'P 1'
#
loop_
_entity.id
_entity.type
_entity.pdbx_description
1 polymer ?
#
loop_
_entity_poly.entity_id
_entity_poly.type
_entity_poly.pdbx_seq_one_letter_code
_entity_poly.pdbx_strand_id
1 'polypeptide(L)'
;MRKDLFDRLVFTDIYSYSPSHFRGWITGEAGSKRLIICDEILVGGLDIGFGNGEFVLLMSQRLHDTFPDSQVVILIRNQHTALESAYSHYVMAGGTYSPSRFLGIKPMFIKPYMGYNQFSTKLFEYDKLIDLYISLFGKDKVHIFLYEDFAENPNRFIALFCNTLQLDAPQGQTLNRLNARYSYIALQIQRFLNRFALGNTPFKQYFINFPSIYKISRSLILATDKYCSFPKYKFDKKVHHWVELRFKESNQCLSQWVSKEKLLRWGYPL
;
A
#
# COMPACT_ATOMS: atom_id res chain seq x y z
N MET A 1 20.00 7.54 -6.70
CA MET A 1 19.33 8.29 -5.62
C MET A 1 18.22 7.48 -4.92
N ARG A 2 17.05 7.17 -5.52
CA ARG A 2 15.96 6.45 -4.81
C ARG A 2 16.43 5.14 -4.15
N LYS A 3 17.09 4.26 -4.91
CA LYS A 3 17.57 2.97 -4.38
C LYS A 3 18.47 3.16 -3.14
N ASP A 4 19.50 3.99 -3.27
CA ASP A 4 20.46 4.28 -2.20
C ASP A 4 19.79 4.90 -0.96
N LEU A 5 18.79 5.77 -1.15
CA LEU A 5 17.98 6.31 -0.06
C LEU A 5 17.26 5.20 0.73
N PHE A 6 16.60 4.28 0.03
CA PHE A 6 15.86 3.19 0.68
C PHE A 6 16.78 2.12 1.26
N ASP A 7 17.92 1.85 0.63
CA ASP A 7 18.94 0.94 1.17
C ASP A 7 19.46 1.45 2.53
N ARG A 8 19.63 2.77 2.68
CA ARG A 8 20.11 3.42 3.91
C ARG A 8 19.02 3.68 4.96
N LEU A 9 17.81 4.06 4.54
CA LEU A 9 16.72 4.40 5.47
C LEU A 9 15.96 3.16 5.94
N VAL A 10 15.58 2.32 4.98
CA VAL A 10 14.62 1.23 5.20
C VAL A 10 15.32 -0.10 5.38
N PHE A 11 16.28 -0.44 4.52
CA PHE A 11 16.89 -1.78 4.51
C PHE A 11 18.14 -1.91 5.38
N THR A 12 18.62 -0.81 5.98
CA THR A 12 19.67 -0.88 7.01
C THR A 12 19.10 -1.52 8.27
N ASP A 13 19.83 -2.48 8.86
CA ASP A 13 19.39 -3.20 10.05
C ASP A 13 19.32 -2.29 11.29
N ILE A 14 18.64 -2.76 12.35
CA ILE A 14 18.39 -1.97 13.57
C ILE A 14 19.66 -1.67 14.39
N TYR A 15 20.73 -2.44 14.20
CA TYR A 15 21.99 -2.26 14.94
C TYR A 15 22.92 -1.27 14.24
N SER A 16 22.83 -1.19 12.91
CA SER A 16 23.68 -0.31 12.09
C SER A 16 23.05 1.05 11.79
N TYR A 17 21.71 1.17 11.88
CA TYR A 17 21.03 2.41 11.52
C TYR A 17 21.31 3.54 12.53
N SER A 18 21.70 4.71 12.03
CA SER A 18 21.92 5.92 12.83
C SER A 18 21.17 7.11 12.22
N PRO A 19 20.22 7.72 12.95
CA PRO A 19 19.46 8.88 12.48
C PRO A 19 20.35 10.05 12.09
N SER A 20 21.38 10.37 12.89
CA SER A 20 22.27 11.50 12.64
C SER A 20 23.14 11.29 11.40
N HIS A 21 23.65 10.07 11.20
CA HIS A 21 24.45 9.74 10.02
C HIS A 21 23.61 9.81 8.73
N PHE A 22 22.41 9.22 8.75
CA PHE A 22 21.50 9.28 7.61
C PHE A 22 21.08 10.73 7.29
N ARG A 23 20.73 11.51 8.33
CA ARG A 23 20.37 12.93 8.18
C ARG A 23 21.51 13.76 7.57
N GLY A 24 22.75 13.54 8.00
CA GLY A 24 23.92 14.22 7.44
C GLY A 24 24.09 13.93 5.95
N TRP A 25 24.00 12.65 5.56
CA TRP A 25 24.10 12.22 4.16
C TRP A 25 22.99 12.83 3.29
N ILE A 26 21.72 12.65 3.68
CA ILE A 26 20.59 13.09 2.85
C ILE A 26 20.49 14.62 2.76
N THR A 27 20.93 15.35 3.78
CA THR A 27 21.00 16.82 3.72
C THR A 27 22.06 17.27 2.74
N GLY A 28 23.20 16.56 2.65
CA GLY A 28 24.21 16.80 1.62
C GLY A 28 23.67 16.60 0.20
N GLU A 29 22.88 15.55 -0.01
CA GLU A 29 22.24 15.25 -1.31
C GLU A 29 21.12 16.25 -1.66
N ALA A 30 20.29 16.63 -0.68
CA ALA A 30 19.16 17.53 -0.90
C ALA A 30 19.61 19.00 -1.06
N GLY A 31 20.72 19.39 -0.44
CA GLY A 31 21.19 20.77 -0.39
C GLY A 31 20.16 21.67 0.29
N SER A 32 19.76 22.75 -0.39
CA SER A 32 18.74 23.70 0.08
C SER A 32 17.30 23.33 -0.28
N LYS A 33 17.08 22.21 -0.99
CA LYS A 33 15.75 21.81 -1.45
C LYS A 33 14.96 21.15 -0.33
N ARG A 34 13.64 21.34 -0.35
CA ARG A 34 12.72 20.62 0.52
C ARG A 34 12.74 19.12 0.17
N LEU A 35 13.11 18.29 1.14
CA LEU A 35 13.13 16.83 0.98
C LEU A 35 11.70 16.26 1.03
N ILE A 36 11.38 15.39 0.07
CA ILE A 36 10.14 14.61 0.05
C ILE A 36 10.52 13.14 -0.07
N ILE A 37 10.12 12.35 0.93
CA ILE A 37 10.26 10.90 0.91
C ILE A 37 8.85 10.31 0.83
N CYS A 38 8.55 9.61 -0.26
CA CYS A 38 7.23 9.04 -0.50
C CYS A 38 7.39 7.65 -1.11
N ASP A 39 6.95 6.63 -0.39
CA ASP A 39 6.94 5.25 -0.84
C ASP A 39 6.03 4.41 0.05
N GLU A 40 5.34 3.43 -0.53
CA GLU A 40 4.48 2.49 0.20
C GLU A 40 5.29 1.59 1.15
N ILE A 41 6.58 1.39 0.87
CA ILE A 41 7.43 0.57 1.72
C ILE A 41 7.57 1.16 3.13
N LEU A 42 7.37 2.46 3.33
CA LEU A 42 7.42 3.10 4.65
C LEU A 42 6.37 2.54 5.63
N VAL A 43 5.28 1.99 5.10
CA VAL A 43 4.21 1.34 5.88
C VAL A 43 4.23 -0.19 5.71
N GLY A 44 5.37 -0.76 5.31
CA GLY A 44 5.56 -2.20 5.15
C GLY A 44 5.15 -2.74 3.77
N GLY A 45 4.79 -1.93 2.79
CA GLY A 45 4.40 -2.45 1.47
C GLY A 45 3.24 -3.46 1.49
N LEU A 46 2.86 -3.98 0.32
CA LEU A 46 1.67 -4.84 0.18
C LEU A 46 1.99 -6.33 -0.02
N ASP A 47 3.27 -6.68 -0.10
CA ASP A 47 3.71 -8.01 -0.56
C ASP A 47 4.23 -8.93 0.57
N ILE A 48 4.65 -8.33 1.69
CA ILE A 48 5.17 -9.04 2.87
C ILE A 48 4.52 -8.38 4.09
N GLY A 49 3.95 -9.14 5.03
CA GLY A 49 3.11 -8.57 6.10
C GLY A 49 3.90 -7.93 7.23
N PHE A 50 5.22 -7.78 7.03
CA PHE A 50 6.26 -7.34 7.97
C PHE A 50 5.86 -7.36 9.45
N GLY A 51 5.74 -8.56 10.01
CA GLY A 51 5.56 -8.75 11.44
C GLY A 51 4.25 -8.18 12.00
N ASN A 52 3.16 -8.17 11.22
CA ASN A 52 1.86 -7.66 11.68
C ASN A 52 1.86 -6.17 12.12
N GLY A 53 2.79 -5.37 11.60
CA GLY A 53 2.90 -3.93 11.89
C GLY A 53 4.15 -3.54 12.68
N GLU A 54 4.95 -4.50 13.16
CA GLU A 54 6.23 -4.23 13.84
C GLU A 54 7.16 -3.35 12.98
N PHE A 55 7.22 -3.62 11.68
CA PHE A 55 8.02 -2.82 10.77
C PHE A 55 7.47 -1.41 10.57
N VAL A 56 6.14 -1.21 10.60
CA VAL A 56 5.53 0.12 10.54
C VAL A 56 5.94 0.93 11.76
N LEU A 57 5.88 0.31 12.94
CA LEU A 57 6.35 0.94 14.18
C LEU A 57 7.83 1.33 14.06
N LEU A 58 8.70 0.39 13.67
CA LEU A 58 10.12 0.65 13.47
C LEU A 58 10.37 1.80 12.47
N MET A 59 9.70 1.79 11.31
CA MET A 59 9.87 2.83 10.30
C MET A 59 9.36 4.19 10.78
N SER A 60 8.22 4.22 11.47
CA SER A 60 7.66 5.46 12.03
C SER A 60 8.61 6.10 13.04
N GLN A 61 9.22 5.31 13.92
CA GLN A 61 10.24 5.75 14.87
C GLN A 61 11.50 6.25 14.16
N ARG A 62 12.04 5.48 13.20
CA ARG A 62 13.22 5.92 12.42
C ARG A 62 12.99 7.26 11.70
N LEU A 63 11.81 7.43 11.10
CA LEU A 63 11.43 8.68 10.45
C LEU A 63 11.36 9.83 11.45
N HIS A 64 10.77 9.60 12.63
CA HIS A 64 10.67 10.59 13.69
C HIS A 64 12.05 10.97 14.25
N ASP A 65 12.88 10.00 14.61
CA ASP A 65 14.22 10.23 15.16
C ASP A 65 15.12 11.00 14.18
N THR A 66 14.92 10.78 12.87
CA THR A 66 15.69 11.45 11.82
C THR A 66 15.13 12.83 11.49
N PHE A 67 13.81 12.96 11.39
CA PHE A 67 13.11 14.15 10.92
C PHE A 67 11.94 14.53 11.84
N PRO A 68 12.19 14.90 13.11
CA PRO A 68 11.12 15.12 14.09
C PRO A 68 10.19 16.29 13.72
N ASP A 69 10.66 17.21 12.88
CA ASP A 69 9.93 18.38 12.41
C ASP A 69 9.30 18.23 11.01
N SER A 70 9.31 17.03 10.46
CA SER A 70 8.69 16.77 9.16
C SER A 70 7.17 16.81 9.21
N GLN A 71 6.57 17.20 8.08
CA GLN A 71 5.15 17.00 7.83
C GLN A 71 4.94 15.60 7.26
N VAL A 72 3.92 14.90 7.76
CA VAL A 72 3.56 13.54 7.35
C VAL A 72 2.26 13.62 6.55
N VAL A 73 2.24 12.91 5.43
CA VAL A 73 1.07 12.79 4.57
C VAL A 73 0.67 11.33 4.54
N ILE A 74 -0.58 11.03 4.94
CA ILE A 74 -1.15 9.69 4.87
C ILE A 74 -2.32 9.73 3.87
N LEU A 75 -2.15 9.06 2.74
CA LEU A 75 -3.20 8.87 1.74
C LEU A 75 -3.88 7.53 1.98
N ILE A 76 -5.13 7.53 2.41
CA ILE A 76 -5.92 6.33 2.64
C ILE A 76 -6.92 6.11 1.50
N ARG A 77 -7.46 4.90 1.42
CA ARG A 77 -8.38 4.49 0.36
C ARG A 77 -9.44 3.55 0.93
N ASN A 78 -10.65 3.54 0.37
CA ASN A 78 -11.70 2.62 0.76
C ASN A 78 -11.19 1.17 0.82
N GLN A 79 -11.36 0.49 1.96
CA GLN A 79 -10.74 -0.82 2.20
C GLN A 79 -11.20 -1.89 1.21
N HIS A 80 -12.43 -1.85 0.68
CA HIS A 80 -12.85 -2.80 -0.37
C HIS A 80 -11.97 -2.66 -1.60
N THR A 81 -11.88 -1.45 -2.14
CA THR A 81 -11.17 -1.22 -3.39
C THR A 81 -9.65 -1.28 -3.21
N ALA A 82 -9.15 -0.94 -2.01
CA ALA A 82 -7.75 -1.00 -1.66
C ALA A 82 -7.27 -2.45 -1.54
N LEU A 83 -8.01 -3.31 -0.82
CA LEU A 83 -7.68 -4.73 -0.68
C LEU A 83 -7.80 -5.51 -1.99
N GLU A 84 -8.79 -5.19 -2.82
CA GLU A 84 -8.88 -5.74 -4.18
C GLU A 84 -7.68 -5.34 -5.05
N SER A 85 -7.20 -4.11 -4.89
CA SER A 85 -6.00 -3.61 -5.57
C SER A 85 -4.75 -4.34 -5.09
N ALA A 86 -4.60 -4.53 -3.78
CA ALA A 86 -3.50 -5.29 -3.17
C ALA A 86 -3.50 -6.75 -3.65
N TYR A 87 -4.67 -7.40 -3.68
CA TYR A 87 -4.78 -8.77 -4.19
C TYR A 87 -4.45 -8.87 -5.69
N SER A 88 -4.88 -7.88 -6.50
CA SER A 88 -4.49 -7.81 -7.90
C SER A 88 -2.97 -7.70 -8.05
N HIS A 89 -2.31 -6.86 -7.25
CA HIS A 89 -0.86 -6.72 -7.24
C HIS A 89 -0.17 -8.03 -6.86
N TYR A 90 -0.63 -8.69 -5.79
CA TYR A 90 -0.13 -9.98 -5.35
C TYR A 90 -0.14 -11.02 -6.48
N VAL A 91 -1.25 -11.16 -7.21
CA VAL A 91 -1.33 -12.09 -8.35
C VAL A 91 -0.40 -11.65 -9.49
N MET A 92 -0.31 -10.35 -9.78
CA MET A 92 0.61 -9.83 -10.80
C MET A 92 2.08 -10.11 -10.46
N ALA A 93 2.45 -10.09 -9.18
CA ALA A 93 3.79 -10.37 -8.68
C ALA A 93 4.14 -11.88 -8.61
N GLY A 94 3.21 -12.77 -8.97
CA GLY A 94 3.42 -14.22 -8.94
C GLY A 94 2.59 -14.98 -7.90
N GLY A 95 1.65 -14.31 -7.24
CA GLY A 95 0.79 -14.89 -6.22
C GLY A 95 -0.19 -15.94 -6.75
N THR A 96 -0.52 -16.94 -5.92
CA THR A 96 -1.36 -18.10 -6.31
C THR A 96 -2.54 -18.35 -5.38
N TYR A 97 -2.53 -17.75 -4.19
CA TYR A 97 -3.59 -17.93 -3.20
C TYR A 97 -4.92 -17.32 -3.62
N SER A 98 -6.01 -17.88 -3.09
CA SER A 98 -7.33 -17.28 -3.20
C SER A 98 -7.44 -16.04 -2.30
N PRO A 99 -8.43 -15.15 -2.52
CA PRO A 99 -8.63 -13.98 -1.67
C PRO A 99 -8.71 -14.32 -0.18
N SER A 100 -9.45 -15.38 0.19
CA SER A 100 -9.60 -15.77 1.60
C SER A 100 -8.29 -16.21 2.26
N ARG A 101 -7.37 -16.83 1.50
CA ARG A 101 -6.04 -17.19 2.03
C ARG A 101 -5.12 -15.98 2.05
N PHE A 102 -5.14 -15.15 1.01
CA PHE A 102 -4.35 -13.92 0.92
C PHE A 102 -4.67 -12.95 2.07
N LEU A 103 -5.97 -12.73 2.34
CA LEU A 103 -6.43 -11.85 3.42
C LEU A 103 -6.31 -12.46 4.82
N GLY A 104 -5.88 -13.72 4.94
CA GLY A 104 -5.78 -14.42 6.22
C GLY A 104 -7.14 -14.83 6.83
N ILE A 105 -8.25 -14.75 6.07
CA ILE A 105 -9.58 -15.23 6.51
C ILE A 105 -9.54 -16.74 6.80
N LYS A 106 -8.80 -17.48 5.97
CA LYS A 106 -8.44 -18.88 6.24
C LYS A 106 -6.97 -18.91 6.66
N PRO A 107 -6.65 -19.31 7.91
CA PRO A 107 -5.28 -19.31 8.38
C PRO A 107 -4.41 -20.24 7.52
N MET A 108 -3.22 -19.76 7.18
CA MET A 108 -2.25 -20.52 6.37
C MET A 108 -1.34 -21.37 7.23
N PHE A 109 -1.05 -20.90 8.44
CA PHE A 109 -0.18 -21.53 9.41
C PHE A 109 -0.91 -21.78 10.72
N ILE A 110 -0.47 -22.82 11.43
CA ILE A 110 -0.85 -23.09 12.81
C ILE A 110 0.09 -22.38 13.78
N LYS A 111 -0.26 -22.34 15.07
CA LYS A 111 0.64 -21.82 16.11
C LYS A 111 1.99 -22.56 16.08
N PRO A 112 3.13 -21.87 16.27
CA PRO A 112 3.27 -20.45 16.66
C PRO A 112 3.23 -19.45 15.48
N TYR A 113 3.23 -19.93 14.23
CA TYR A 113 3.34 -19.09 13.03
C TYR A 113 2.00 -18.52 12.53
N MET A 114 0.90 -18.78 13.23
CA MET A 114 -0.41 -18.24 12.91
C MET A 114 -0.36 -16.70 12.89
N GLY A 115 -0.70 -16.10 11.75
CA GLY A 115 -0.67 -14.65 11.58
C GLY A 115 0.64 -14.10 11.01
N TYR A 116 1.68 -14.92 10.81
CA TYR A 116 2.83 -14.56 9.98
C TYR A 116 2.47 -14.70 8.50
N ASN A 117 1.52 -13.87 8.04
CA ASN A 117 1.05 -13.87 6.67
C ASN A 117 1.91 -12.94 5.79
N GLN A 118 1.92 -13.21 4.49
CA GLN A 118 2.45 -12.29 3.47
C GLN A 118 1.75 -10.93 3.46
N PHE A 119 0.52 -10.87 3.93
CA PHE A 119 -0.27 -9.67 3.86
C PHE A 119 -0.98 -9.50 5.20
N SER A 120 -0.75 -8.35 5.83
CA SER A 120 -1.42 -7.99 7.08
C SER A 120 -2.54 -7.03 6.76
N THR A 121 -3.79 -7.50 6.89
CA THR A 121 -4.98 -6.65 6.80
C THR A 121 -5.02 -5.58 7.89
N LYS A 122 -4.22 -5.72 8.97
CA LYS A 122 -4.09 -4.71 10.02
C LYS A 122 -3.49 -3.39 9.50
N LEU A 123 -2.73 -3.41 8.40
CA LEU A 123 -2.20 -2.19 7.77
C LEU A 123 -3.32 -1.28 7.20
N PHE A 124 -4.54 -1.79 7.10
CA PHE A 124 -5.73 -1.07 6.63
C PHE A 124 -6.63 -0.61 7.78
N GLU A 125 -6.21 -0.83 9.03
CA GLU A 125 -6.78 -0.20 10.23
C GLU A 125 -6.22 1.22 10.35
N TYR A 126 -6.76 2.12 9.52
CA TYR A 126 -6.17 3.44 9.31
C TYR A 126 -6.15 4.32 10.56
N ASP A 127 -7.12 4.18 11.45
CA ASP A 127 -7.14 4.84 12.76
C ASP A 127 -5.85 4.60 13.53
N LYS A 128 -5.42 3.34 13.66
CA LYS A 128 -4.21 2.97 14.40
C LYS A 128 -2.94 3.51 13.77
N LEU A 129 -2.87 3.49 12.43
CA LEU A 129 -1.74 4.05 11.71
C LEU A 129 -1.66 5.56 11.91
N ILE A 130 -2.79 6.26 11.79
CA ILE A 130 -2.87 7.70 11.95
C ILE A 130 -2.53 8.10 13.39
N ASP A 131 -3.09 7.40 14.38
CA ASP A 131 -2.81 7.64 15.81
C ASP A 131 -1.32 7.49 16.12
N LEU A 132 -0.66 6.46 15.57
CA LEU A 132 0.77 6.26 15.71
C LEU A 132 1.56 7.48 15.19
N TYR A 133 1.29 7.93 13.96
CA TYR A 133 1.98 9.08 13.41
C TYR A 133 1.63 10.39 14.12
N ILE A 134 0.40 10.58 14.57
CA ILE A 134 -0.01 11.74 15.38
C ILE A 134 0.74 11.74 16.71
N SER A 135 0.91 10.59 17.36
CA SER A 135 1.63 10.51 18.64
C SER A 135 3.12 10.88 18.51
N LEU A 136 3.71 10.64 17.34
CA LEU A 136 5.12 10.94 17.08
C LEU A 136 5.33 12.37 16.58
N PHE A 137 4.57 12.82 15.58
CA PHE A 137 4.81 14.10 14.91
C PHE A 137 3.93 15.24 15.43
N GLY A 138 2.88 14.92 16.17
CA GLY A 138 1.85 15.88 16.58
C GLY A 138 0.79 16.08 15.49
N LYS A 139 -0.43 16.41 15.93
CA LYS A 139 -1.61 16.52 15.07
C LYS A 139 -1.43 17.53 13.92
N ASP A 140 -0.78 18.65 14.18
CA ASP A 140 -0.62 19.73 13.20
C ASP A 140 0.34 19.38 12.05
N LYS A 141 1.19 18.35 12.24
CA LYS A 141 2.15 17.89 11.23
C LYS A 141 1.62 16.70 10.42
N VAL A 142 0.51 16.07 10.81
CA VAL A 142 -0.03 14.86 10.14
C VAL A 142 -1.28 15.21 9.32
N HIS A 143 -1.18 15.03 8.01
CA HIS A 143 -2.24 15.37 7.05
C HIS A 143 -2.83 14.10 6.43
N ILE A 144 -4.14 13.93 6.57
CA ILE A 144 -4.86 12.76 6.05
C ILE A 144 -5.65 13.15 4.78
N PHE A 145 -5.42 12.41 3.71
CA PHE A 145 -6.11 12.58 2.43
C PHE A 145 -6.78 11.29 1.99
N LEU A 146 -7.86 11.39 1.22
CA LEU A 146 -8.55 10.24 0.64
C LEU A 146 -8.22 10.12 -0.84
N TYR A 147 -7.89 8.91 -1.28
CA TYR A 147 -7.65 8.61 -2.68
C TYR A 147 -8.87 8.92 -3.56
N GLU A 148 -10.07 8.73 -3.03
CA GLU A 148 -11.32 8.95 -3.74
C GLU A 148 -11.52 10.43 -4.12
N ASP A 149 -11.09 11.37 -3.29
CA ASP A 149 -11.14 12.80 -3.64
C ASP A 149 -10.21 13.12 -4.81
N PHE A 150 -9.02 12.52 -4.81
CA PHE A 150 -8.07 12.63 -5.92
C PHE A 150 -8.65 12.00 -7.19
N ALA A 151 -9.30 10.85 -7.08
CA ALA A 151 -9.88 10.15 -8.22
C ALA A 151 -11.09 10.89 -8.82
N GLU A 152 -11.91 11.54 -7.98
CA GLU A 152 -13.08 12.30 -8.42
C GLU A 152 -12.71 13.63 -9.09
N ASN A 153 -11.86 14.42 -8.43
CA ASN A 153 -11.44 15.72 -8.97
C ASN A 153 -9.96 15.97 -8.67
N PRO A 154 -9.06 15.44 -9.52
CA PRO A 154 -7.62 15.55 -9.31
C PRO A 154 -7.12 16.99 -9.21
N ASN A 155 -7.67 17.90 -10.03
CA ASN A 155 -7.23 19.30 -10.03
C ASN A 155 -7.55 19.99 -8.71
N ARG A 156 -8.77 19.79 -8.20
CA ARG A 156 -9.17 20.30 -6.88
C ARG A 156 -8.35 19.68 -5.76
N PHE A 157 -8.09 18.37 -5.85
CA PHE A 157 -7.26 17.67 -4.88
C PHE A 157 -5.83 18.22 -4.84
N ILE A 158 -5.18 18.38 -5.99
CA ILE A 158 -3.80 18.89 -6.09
C ILE A 158 -3.72 20.31 -5.53
N ALA A 159 -4.69 21.18 -5.85
CA ALA A 159 -4.74 22.53 -5.30
C ALA A 159 -4.84 22.53 -3.76
N LEU A 160 -5.71 21.69 -3.20
CA LEU A 160 -5.83 21.53 -1.75
C LEU A 160 -4.53 20.98 -1.13
N PHE A 161 -3.99 19.92 -1.72
CA PHE A 161 -2.76 19.25 -1.27
C PHE A 161 -1.58 20.22 -1.23
N CYS A 162 -1.37 20.97 -2.30
CA CYS A 162 -0.32 21.98 -2.38
C CYS A 162 -0.52 23.10 -1.36
N ASN A 163 -1.74 23.60 -1.20
CA ASN A 163 -2.05 24.63 -0.20
C ASN A 163 -1.79 24.15 1.23
N THR A 164 -2.28 22.96 1.59
CA THR A 164 -2.09 22.36 2.92
C THR A 164 -0.61 22.19 3.26
N LEU A 165 0.20 21.75 2.29
CA LEU A 165 1.62 21.47 2.51
C LEU A 165 2.52 22.67 2.23
N GLN A 166 1.97 23.82 1.82
CA GLN A 166 2.73 25.00 1.38
C GLN A 166 3.73 24.64 0.26
N LEU A 167 3.22 24.03 -0.80
CA LEU A 167 3.95 23.66 -1.99
C LEU A 167 3.45 24.46 -3.19
N ASP A 168 4.34 24.73 -4.13
CA ASP A 168 3.95 25.34 -5.40
C ASP A 168 3.11 24.38 -6.23
N ALA A 169 2.02 24.90 -6.81
CA ALA A 169 1.15 24.10 -7.67
C ALA A 169 1.86 23.82 -9.00
N PRO A 170 2.07 22.55 -9.37
CA PRO A 170 2.66 22.19 -10.65
C PRO A 170 1.76 22.57 -11.83
N GLN A 171 2.34 23.15 -12.89
CA GLN A 171 1.62 23.52 -14.12
C GLN A 171 1.69 22.41 -15.19
N GLY A 172 0.62 22.29 -16.00
CA GLY A 172 0.63 21.46 -17.21
C GLY A 172 0.71 19.95 -16.99
N GLN A 173 0.28 19.44 -15.84
CA GLN A 173 0.35 18.00 -15.57
C GLN A 173 -0.70 17.19 -16.34
N THR A 174 -0.23 16.18 -17.07
CA THR A 174 -1.10 15.16 -17.67
C THR A 174 -1.33 14.04 -16.67
N LEU A 175 -2.57 13.90 -16.20
CA LEU A 175 -2.94 12.85 -15.25
C LEU A 175 -3.32 11.57 -15.99
N ASN A 176 -2.30 10.83 -16.39
CA ASN A 176 -2.49 9.52 -17.00
C ASN A 176 -2.53 8.43 -15.93
N ARG A 177 -3.56 7.59 -15.99
CA ARG A 177 -3.61 6.38 -15.16
C ARG A 177 -2.63 5.35 -15.71
N LEU A 178 -1.45 5.24 -15.11
CA LEU A 178 -0.38 4.34 -15.57
C LEU A 178 -0.65 2.86 -15.24
N ASN A 179 -1.39 2.58 -14.17
CA ASN A 179 -1.61 1.21 -13.69
C ASN A 179 -3.05 0.75 -13.92
N ALA A 180 -3.23 -0.16 -14.88
CA ALA A 180 -4.46 -0.90 -15.09
C ALA A 180 -4.47 -2.16 -14.21
N ARG A 181 -5.56 -2.35 -13.45
CA ARG A 181 -5.82 -3.61 -12.76
C ARG A 181 -6.24 -4.66 -13.78
N TYR A 182 -5.86 -5.91 -13.55
CA TYR A 182 -6.30 -7.02 -14.39
C TYR A 182 -7.82 -7.18 -14.35
N SER A 183 -8.37 -7.57 -15.50
CA SER A 183 -9.74 -8.07 -15.57
C SER A 183 -9.91 -9.35 -14.73
N TYR A 184 -11.15 -9.72 -14.46
CA TYR A 184 -11.45 -10.95 -13.71
C TYR A 184 -10.80 -12.19 -14.37
N ILE A 185 -10.95 -12.32 -15.68
CA ILE A 185 -10.43 -13.47 -16.45
C ILE A 185 -8.90 -13.45 -16.46
N ALA A 186 -8.31 -12.31 -16.80
CA ALA A 186 -6.86 -12.11 -16.78
C ALA A 186 -6.24 -12.52 -15.45
N LEU A 187 -6.87 -12.09 -14.35
CA LEU A 187 -6.40 -12.41 -13.00
C LEU A 187 -6.47 -13.92 -12.70
N GLN A 188 -7.55 -14.61 -13.10
CA GLN A 188 -7.64 -16.06 -12.89
C GLN A 188 -6.60 -16.83 -13.70
N ILE A 189 -6.39 -16.44 -14.96
CA ILE A 189 -5.38 -17.06 -15.83
C ILE A 189 -3.98 -16.81 -15.24
N GLN A 190 -3.64 -15.57 -14.87
CA GLN A 190 -2.34 -15.27 -14.24
C GLN A 190 -2.13 -16.10 -12.98
N ARG A 191 -3.14 -16.16 -12.09
CA ARG A 191 -3.06 -16.90 -10.84
C ARG A 191 -2.81 -18.39 -11.05
N PHE A 192 -3.35 -18.97 -12.12
CA PHE A 192 -3.06 -20.35 -12.52
C PHE A 192 -1.64 -20.49 -13.07
N LEU A 193 -1.24 -19.64 -14.02
CA LEU A 193 0.08 -19.68 -14.65
C LEU A 193 1.23 -19.42 -13.66
N ASN A 194 0.99 -18.64 -12.61
CA ASN A 194 1.94 -18.40 -11.53
C ASN A 194 2.39 -19.66 -10.79
N ARG A 195 1.64 -20.77 -10.89
CA ARG A 195 2.03 -22.07 -10.33
C ARG A 195 3.18 -22.74 -11.10
N PHE A 196 3.51 -22.22 -12.28
CA PHE A 196 4.50 -22.75 -13.21
C PHE A 196 5.73 -21.84 -13.42
N ALA A 197 5.86 -20.75 -12.66
CA ALA A 197 7.04 -19.89 -12.74
C ALA A 197 7.50 -19.34 -11.39
N LEU A 198 8.81 -19.18 -11.21
CA LEU A 198 9.44 -18.48 -10.09
C LEU A 198 9.19 -16.95 -10.17
N GLY A 199 7.97 -16.49 -9.85
CA GLY A 199 7.67 -15.07 -9.59
C GLY A 199 8.26 -14.55 -8.26
N ASN A 200 8.12 -13.24 -8.00
CA ASN A 200 8.75 -12.51 -6.88
C ASN A 200 8.02 -12.63 -5.53
N THR A 201 7.09 -13.57 -5.37
CA THR A 201 6.34 -13.77 -4.12
C THR A 201 6.91 -14.94 -3.32
N PRO A 202 7.32 -14.73 -2.04
CA PRO A 202 8.02 -15.75 -1.26
C PRO A 202 7.14 -16.96 -0.88
N PHE A 203 5.85 -16.74 -0.61
CA PHE A 203 4.88 -17.81 -0.31
C PHE A 203 3.87 -17.95 -1.45
N LYS A 204 3.95 -19.09 -2.14
CA LYS A 204 3.01 -19.49 -3.17
C LYS A 204 2.98 -21.01 -3.25
N GLN A 205 1.91 -21.54 -3.84
CA GLN A 205 1.88 -22.93 -4.25
C GLN A 205 2.55 -23.05 -5.61
N TYR A 206 3.41 -24.05 -5.73
CA TYR A 206 4.26 -24.22 -6.90
C TYR A 206 4.34 -25.67 -7.32
N PHE A 207 4.25 -25.92 -8.63
CA PHE A 207 4.38 -27.26 -9.18
C PHE A 207 5.74 -27.46 -9.86
N ILE A 208 6.05 -26.68 -10.91
CA ILE A 208 7.25 -26.86 -11.75
C ILE A 208 7.77 -25.48 -12.21
N ASN A 209 9.09 -25.31 -12.38
CA ASN A 209 9.67 -24.08 -12.94
C ASN A 209 9.88 -24.10 -14.44
N PHE A 210 9.19 -23.19 -15.12
CA PHE A 210 9.52 -22.80 -16.47
C PHE A 210 9.94 -21.32 -16.48
N PRO A 211 11.25 -21.02 -16.54
CA PRO A 211 11.80 -19.67 -16.40
C PRO A 211 11.17 -18.61 -17.33
N SER A 212 10.72 -19.01 -18.52
CA SER A 212 10.18 -18.11 -19.53
C SER A 212 8.66 -17.89 -19.44
N ILE A 213 7.92 -18.76 -18.75
CA ILE A 213 6.45 -18.70 -18.69
C ILE A 213 5.96 -17.43 -18.00
N TYR A 214 6.68 -16.93 -16.98
CA TYR A 214 6.30 -15.69 -16.30
C TYR A 214 6.29 -14.48 -17.24
N LYS A 215 7.34 -14.33 -18.07
CA LYS A 215 7.44 -13.21 -19.02
C LYS A 215 6.39 -13.31 -20.12
N ILE A 216 6.15 -14.52 -20.63
CA ILE A 216 5.20 -14.78 -21.71
C ILE A 216 3.76 -14.55 -21.24
N SER A 217 3.39 -15.10 -20.08
CA SER A 217 2.05 -14.98 -19.50
C SER A 217 1.65 -13.53 -19.27
N ARG A 218 2.55 -12.73 -18.68
CA ARG A 218 2.31 -11.32 -18.40
C ARG A 218 2.04 -10.51 -19.67
N SER A 219 2.84 -10.73 -20.72
CA SER A 219 2.68 -10.02 -22.01
C SER A 219 1.40 -10.40 -22.73
N LEU A 220 1.03 -11.69 -22.73
CA LEU A 220 -0.22 -12.17 -23.32
C LEU A 220 -1.44 -11.60 -22.60
N ILE A 221 -1.41 -11.55 -21.27
CA ILE A 221 -2.53 -11.07 -20.46
C ILE A 221 -2.77 -9.56 -20.66
N LEU A 222 -1.69 -8.77 -20.70
CA LEU A 222 -1.77 -7.34 -21.00
C LEU A 222 -2.30 -7.08 -22.41
N ALA A 223 -1.96 -7.93 -23.38
CA ALA A 223 -2.52 -7.86 -24.73
C ALA A 223 -4.01 -8.20 -24.72
N THR A 224 -4.44 -9.29 -24.07
CA THR A 224 -5.86 -9.65 -24.00
C THR A 224 -6.71 -8.60 -23.30
N ASP A 225 -6.26 -8.00 -22.19
CA ASP A 225 -7.00 -6.93 -21.50
C ASP A 225 -7.04 -5.63 -22.32
N LYS A 226 -6.10 -5.42 -23.25
CA LYS A 226 -6.13 -4.28 -24.19
C LYS A 226 -7.20 -4.44 -25.28
N TYR A 227 -7.42 -5.67 -25.75
CA TYR A 227 -8.34 -5.95 -26.87
C TYR A 227 -9.72 -6.45 -26.42
N CYS A 228 -9.85 -6.97 -25.20
CA CYS A 228 -11.10 -7.45 -24.63
C CYS A 228 -11.49 -6.65 -23.38
N SER A 229 -12.62 -5.94 -23.44
CA SER A 229 -13.13 -5.17 -22.31
C SER A 229 -13.86 -6.07 -21.31
N PHE A 230 -13.10 -6.74 -20.45
CA PHE A 230 -13.65 -7.53 -19.35
C PHE A 230 -13.78 -6.70 -18.07
N PRO A 231 -14.77 -6.99 -17.21
CA PRO A 231 -14.91 -6.29 -15.94
C PRO A 231 -13.67 -6.53 -15.06
N LYS A 232 -13.29 -5.49 -14.32
CA LYS A 232 -12.20 -5.56 -13.35
C LYS A 232 -12.52 -6.58 -12.28
N TYR A 233 -11.49 -7.26 -11.79
CA TYR A 233 -11.65 -8.20 -10.69
C TYR A 233 -12.23 -7.51 -9.45
N LYS A 234 -13.27 -8.12 -8.87
CA LYS A 234 -13.86 -7.74 -7.58
C LYS A 234 -13.92 -8.95 -6.66
N PHE A 235 -13.93 -8.69 -5.37
CA PHE A 235 -14.15 -9.75 -4.39
C PHE A 235 -15.59 -10.27 -4.45
N ASP A 236 -15.79 -11.49 -3.95
CA ASP A 236 -17.14 -12.02 -3.80
C ASP A 236 -17.86 -11.38 -2.60
N LYS A 237 -19.18 -11.61 -2.51
CA LYS A 237 -20.02 -11.05 -1.43
C LYS A 237 -19.55 -11.46 -0.03
N LYS A 238 -19.00 -12.67 0.14
CA LYS A 238 -18.55 -13.17 1.45
C LYS A 238 -17.30 -12.41 1.91
N VAL A 239 -16.36 -12.18 1.00
CA VAL A 239 -15.15 -11.41 1.27
C VAL A 239 -15.50 -9.94 1.51
N HIS A 240 -16.39 -9.33 0.72
CA HIS A 240 -16.87 -7.96 1.00
C HIS A 240 -17.55 -7.86 2.38
N HIS A 241 -18.42 -8.80 2.73
CA HIS A 241 -19.03 -8.82 4.06
C HIS A 241 -17.99 -8.97 5.18
N TRP A 242 -16.94 -9.76 4.97
CA TRP A 242 -15.83 -9.84 5.92
C TRP A 242 -15.08 -8.51 6.04
N VAL A 243 -14.81 -7.81 4.94
CA VAL A 243 -14.19 -6.47 4.95
C VAL A 243 -15.05 -5.48 5.73
N GLU A 244 -16.37 -5.49 5.53
CA GLU A 244 -17.30 -4.66 6.29
C GLU A 244 -17.13 -4.88 7.80
N LEU A 245 -17.30 -6.12 8.25
CA LEU A 245 -17.19 -6.46 9.67
C LEU A 245 -15.80 -6.18 10.23
N ARG A 246 -14.74 -6.40 9.45
CA ARG A 246 -13.36 -6.29 9.90
C ARG A 246 -12.93 -4.85 10.19
N PHE A 247 -13.38 -3.89 9.38
CA PHE A 247 -12.91 -2.50 9.45
C PHE A 247 -13.93 -1.52 10.00
N LYS A 248 -15.16 -1.97 10.28
CA LYS A 248 -16.22 -1.13 10.85
C LYS A 248 -15.77 -0.34 12.08
N GLU A 249 -15.25 -1.02 13.09
CA GLU A 249 -14.80 -0.39 14.34
C GLU A 249 -13.65 0.59 14.10
N SER A 250 -12.64 0.17 13.34
CA SER A 250 -11.50 1.02 12.94
C SER A 250 -11.95 2.29 12.24
N ASN A 251 -12.91 2.20 11.31
CA ASN A 251 -13.43 3.36 10.59
C ASN A 251 -14.36 4.24 11.44
N GLN A 252 -15.01 3.68 12.46
CA GLN A 252 -15.72 4.49 13.46
C GLN A 252 -14.72 5.34 14.26
N CYS A 253 -13.58 4.79 14.66
CA CYS A 253 -12.49 5.55 15.28
C CYS A 253 -11.86 6.55 14.30
N LEU A 254 -11.68 6.18 13.03
CA LEU A 254 -11.16 7.05 11.97
C LEU A 254 -11.98 8.34 11.80
N SER A 255 -13.26 8.33 12.21
CA SER A 255 -14.12 9.52 12.15
C SER A 255 -13.66 10.68 13.04
N GLN A 256 -12.73 10.43 13.98
CA GLN A 256 -12.05 11.47 14.76
C GLN A 256 -11.10 12.32 13.89
N TRP A 257 -10.58 11.75 12.81
CA TRP A 257 -9.56 12.35 11.94
C TRP A 257 -10.12 12.74 10.57
N VAL A 258 -11.13 12.01 10.08
CA VAL A 258 -11.77 12.23 8.78
C VAL A 258 -13.27 12.39 8.97
N SER A 259 -13.89 13.38 8.31
CA SER A 259 -15.35 13.57 8.39
C SER A 259 -16.12 12.26 8.11
N LYS A 260 -17.04 11.92 9.02
CA LYS A 260 -17.88 10.73 8.92
C LYS A 260 -18.75 10.74 7.67
N GLU A 261 -19.27 11.91 7.29
CA GLU A 261 -20.06 12.10 6.07
C GLU A 261 -19.23 11.75 4.83
N LYS A 262 -17.94 12.11 4.85
CA LYS A 262 -17.01 11.81 3.78
C LYS A 262 -16.68 10.32 3.68
N LEU A 263 -16.46 9.68 4.83
CA LEU A 263 -16.27 8.22 4.90
C LEU A 263 -17.51 7.47 4.37
N LEU A 264 -18.72 7.91 4.75
CA LEU A 264 -19.99 7.37 4.24
C LEU A 264 -20.13 7.56 2.73
N ARG A 265 -19.88 8.78 2.23
CA ARG A 265 -19.94 9.10 0.79
C ARG A 265 -19.05 8.18 -0.03
N TRP A 266 -17.84 7.89 0.47
CA TRP A 266 -16.87 7.03 -0.19
C TRP A 266 -17.03 5.54 0.14
N GLY A 267 -18.08 5.17 0.87
CA GLY A 267 -18.47 3.79 1.14
C GLY A 267 -17.51 3.03 2.05
N TYR A 268 -16.77 3.72 2.92
CA TYR A 268 -15.95 3.08 3.94
C TYR A 268 -16.85 2.27 4.88
N PRO A 269 -16.43 1.07 5.32
CA PRO A 269 -17.18 0.29 6.33
C PRO A 269 -17.47 1.11 7.59
N LEU A 270 -18.73 1.28 8.01
CA LEU A 270 -19.13 2.11 9.16
C LEU A 270 -20.27 1.50 9.99
#